data_AF-A0AAD8E4P4-F1
#
_entry.id   AF-A0AAD8E4P4-F1
#
_cell.length_a   1.000
_cell.length_b   1.000
_cell.length_c   1.000
_cell.angle_alpha   90.00
_cell.angle_beta   90.00
_cell.angle_gamma   90.00
#
_symmetry.space_group_name_H-M   'P 1'
#
loop_
_entity.id
_entity.type
_entity.pdbx_description
1 polymer ?
#
loop_
_entity_poly.entity_id
_entity_poly.type
_entity_poly.pdbx_seq_one_letter_code
_entity_poly.pdbx_strand_id
1 'polypeptide(L)'
;MAAVVDQTPTKAEVTSGMFSPTKEPCTPHPVDYSSIRTKTALISPNEKQFDLLQRRLKERLEDGRGETIFDVGLEKFSSYGYASISSNNSGWSVAPAAEKKEEGVTGQYLVRRRVDQQDFLEIRVAVVGNVDAGKSTLLGVLTHGELDNGRGHARQRLFRHKHEMESGRTSSVGNDILGFDSMGNVVNKPEHGSLDWVKICEKSSKVITFIDLAGHERYLKTTVFGMTGHAPDFGMLM
;
A
#
# COMPACT_ATOMS: atom_id res chain seq x y z
N MET A 1 -65.67 -2.66 -21.18
CA MET A 1 -64.82 -2.13 -22.27
C MET A 1 -64.85 -0.61 -22.20
N ALA A 2 -63.68 0.01 -22.34
CA ALA A 2 -63.42 1.44 -22.50
C ALA A 2 -63.75 2.37 -21.31
N ALA A 3 -62.72 2.70 -20.54
CA ALA A 3 -62.70 3.91 -19.71
C ALA A 3 -61.35 4.62 -19.93
N VAL A 4 -61.45 5.94 -20.09
CA VAL A 4 -60.39 6.94 -19.89
C VAL A 4 -59.41 7.15 -21.06
N VAL A 5 -59.86 8.04 -21.95
CA VAL A 5 -59.04 8.93 -22.79
C VAL A 5 -58.65 10.17 -21.95
N ASP A 6 -57.48 10.72 -22.24
CA ASP A 6 -56.94 12.03 -21.83
C ASP A 6 -56.49 12.24 -20.38
N GLN A 7 -55.16 12.25 -20.21
CA GLN A 7 -54.44 13.33 -19.52
C GLN A 7 -52.91 13.17 -19.73
N THR A 8 -52.40 13.73 -20.82
CA THR A 8 -51.00 14.17 -20.89
C THR A 8 -50.88 15.52 -20.18
N PRO A 9 -50.02 15.68 -19.16
CA PRO A 9 -49.81 16.98 -18.53
C PRO A 9 -48.92 17.85 -19.42
N THR A 10 -49.55 18.66 -20.27
CA THR A 10 -48.91 19.79 -20.95
C THR A 10 -48.85 20.97 -19.98
N LYS A 11 -47.80 21.03 -19.15
CA LYS A 11 -47.39 22.27 -18.47
C LYS A 11 -45.90 22.47 -18.66
N ALA A 12 -45.57 23.49 -19.44
CA ALA A 12 -44.22 24.00 -19.58
C ALA A 12 -43.84 24.72 -18.27
N GLU A 13 -43.18 24.00 -17.36
CA GLU A 13 -42.48 24.62 -16.24
C GLU A 13 -41.14 25.19 -16.73
N VAL A 14 -41.13 26.52 -16.79
CA VAL A 14 -40.00 27.46 -16.74
C VAL A 14 -38.60 26.83 -16.76
N THR A 15 -37.97 26.84 -17.94
CA THR A 15 -36.57 26.43 -18.22
C THR A 15 -35.52 27.45 -17.74
N SER A 16 -35.74 28.15 -16.63
CA SER A 16 -34.78 29.17 -16.12
C SER A 16 -33.72 28.63 -15.16
N GLY A 17 -33.79 27.34 -14.78
CA GLY A 17 -32.86 26.72 -13.82
C GLY A 17 -31.73 25.88 -14.41
N MET A 18 -31.76 25.54 -15.71
CA MET A 18 -30.80 24.62 -16.32
C MET A 18 -29.43 25.24 -16.66
N PHE A 19 -29.30 26.56 -16.59
CA PHE A 19 -28.04 27.30 -16.83
C PHE A 19 -27.61 28.12 -15.62
N SER A 20 -27.90 27.65 -14.40
CA SER A 20 -27.09 28.10 -13.27
C SER A 20 -25.70 27.47 -13.43
N PRO A 21 -24.59 28.24 -13.38
CA PRO A 21 -23.29 27.62 -13.30
C PRO A 21 -23.31 26.78 -12.01
N THR A 22 -23.25 25.46 -12.17
CA THR A 22 -22.85 24.57 -11.10
C THR A 22 -21.61 25.20 -10.50
N LYS A 23 -21.65 25.57 -9.22
CA LYS A 23 -20.46 25.99 -8.49
C LYS A 23 -19.40 24.96 -8.83
N GLU A 24 -18.40 25.37 -9.58
CA GLU A 24 -17.24 24.52 -9.85
C GLU A 24 -16.79 23.98 -8.49
N PRO A 25 -16.48 22.68 -8.36
CA PRO A 25 -15.88 22.19 -7.14
C PRO A 25 -14.64 23.05 -6.92
N CYS A 26 -14.70 23.87 -5.87
CA CYS A 26 -13.67 24.83 -5.50
C CYS A 26 -12.34 24.07 -5.56
N THR A 27 -11.53 24.37 -6.58
CA THR A 27 -10.19 23.82 -6.65
C THR A 27 -9.52 24.21 -5.34
N PRO A 28 -8.99 23.25 -4.55
CA PRO A 28 -8.42 23.62 -3.27
C PRO A 28 -7.30 24.61 -3.55
N HIS A 29 -7.48 25.85 -3.10
CA HIS A 29 -6.42 26.85 -3.10
C HIS A 29 -5.16 26.16 -2.53
N PRO A 30 -3.99 26.31 -3.17
CA PRO A 30 -2.77 25.67 -2.68
C PRO A 30 -2.54 26.15 -1.24
N VAL A 31 -2.74 25.23 -0.30
CA VAL A 31 -2.60 25.51 1.12
C VAL A 31 -1.13 25.81 1.37
N ASP A 32 -0.84 26.99 1.90
CA ASP A 32 0.54 27.36 2.19
C ASP A 32 1.05 26.60 3.43
N TYR A 33 1.88 25.59 3.17
CA TYR A 33 2.54 24.78 4.19
C TYR A 33 3.87 25.38 4.67
N SER A 34 4.22 26.60 4.27
CA SER A 34 5.47 27.29 4.67
C SER A 34 5.69 27.31 6.19
N SER A 35 4.61 27.49 6.95
CA SER A 35 4.60 27.58 8.42
C SER A 35 4.90 26.27 9.17
N ILE A 36 4.92 25.14 8.46
CA ILE A 36 5.13 23.78 9.01
C ILE A 36 6.51 23.22 8.64
N ARG A 37 7.26 23.89 7.74
CA ARG A 37 8.58 23.40 7.29
C ARG A 37 9.63 23.35 8.40
N THR A 38 9.40 24.05 9.51
CA THR A 38 10.30 24.11 10.65
C THR A 38 10.28 22.77 11.41
N LYS A 39 11.47 22.19 11.66
CA LYS A 39 11.64 20.92 12.39
C LYS A 39 10.99 20.93 13.79
N THR A 40 10.82 22.11 14.38
CA THR A 40 10.16 22.35 15.67
C THR A 40 8.62 22.30 15.63
N ALA A 41 7.99 22.45 14.46
CA ALA A 41 6.54 22.46 14.32
C ALA A 41 5.89 21.12 14.67
N LEU A 42 6.64 20.01 14.56
CA LEU A 42 6.16 18.66 14.90
C LEU A 42 6.21 18.36 16.41
N ILE A 43 6.89 19.17 17.22
CA ILE A 43 7.13 18.90 18.65
C ILE A 43 6.12 19.65 19.52
N SER A 44 5.81 20.91 19.19
CA SER A 44 4.82 21.73 19.91
C SER A 44 4.15 22.76 18.98
N PRO A 45 3.20 22.33 18.14
CA PRO A 45 2.53 23.23 17.20
C PRO A 45 1.56 24.17 17.92
N ASN A 46 1.44 25.40 17.39
CA ASN A 46 0.33 26.30 17.71
C ASN A 46 -0.99 25.76 17.12
N GLU A 47 -2.17 26.17 17.61
CA GLU A 47 -3.48 25.61 17.17
C GLU A 47 -3.65 25.60 15.64
N LYS A 48 -3.32 26.71 14.97
CA LYS A 48 -3.34 26.81 13.51
C LYS A 48 -2.31 25.91 12.81
N GLN A 49 -1.15 25.68 13.43
CA GLN A 49 -0.13 24.78 12.88
C GLN A 49 -0.55 23.32 13.05
N PHE A 50 -1.26 22.99 14.13
CA PHE A 50 -1.79 21.65 14.37
C PHE A 50 -2.85 21.28 13.33
N ASP A 51 -3.79 22.19 13.02
CA ASP A 51 -4.80 21.96 11.99
C ASP A 51 -4.18 21.74 10.60
N LEU A 52 -3.18 22.57 10.25
CA LEU A 52 -2.47 22.43 8.99
C LEU A 52 -1.62 21.13 8.95
N LEU A 53 -1.05 20.71 10.08
CA LEU A 53 -0.32 19.44 10.20
C LEU A 53 -1.24 18.25 10.03
N GLN A 54 -2.42 18.25 10.66
CA GLN A 54 -3.41 17.20 10.53
C GLN A 54 -3.92 17.10 9.10
N ARG A 55 -4.19 18.25 8.45
CA ARG A 55 -4.54 18.29 7.03
C ARG A 55 -3.43 17.74 6.15
N ARG A 56 -2.18 18.16 6.39
CA ARG A 56 -1.02 17.68 5.62
C ARG A 56 -0.81 16.19 5.78
N LEU A 57 -0.99 15.66 6.98
CA LEU A 57 -0.87 14.23 7.26
C LEU A 57 -1.99 13.47 6.56
N LYS A 58 -3.23 13.96 6.61
CA LYS A 58 -4.36 13.35 5.90
C LYS A 58 -4.14 13.31 4.39
N GLU A 59 -3.69 14.42 3.80
CA GLU A 59 -3.34 14.49 2.37
C GLU A 59 -2.24 13.48 2.01
N ARG A 60 -1.15 13.43 2.80
CA ARG A 60 -0.08 12.45 2.57
C ARG A 60 -0.52 11.01 2.76
N LEU A 61 -1.44 10.76 3.67
CA LEU A 61 -1.99 9.43 3.91
C LEU A 61 -2.94 9.01 2.78
N GLU A 62 -3.68 9.95 2.19
CA GLU A 62 -4.51 9.70 1.01
C GLU A 62 -3.64 9.45 -0.23
N ASP A 63 -2.63 10.29 -0.48
CA ASP A 63 -1.65 10.11 -1.56
C ASP A 63 -0.87 8.77 -1.41
N GLY A 64 -0.52 8.42 -0.17
CA GLY A 64 0.21 7.20 0.19
C GLY A 64 -0.66 5.96 0.35
N ARG A 65 -1.92 5.98 -0.11
CA ARG A 65 -2.86 4.84 -0.04
C ARG A 65 -3.03 4.24 1.36
N GLY A 66 -3.07 5.09 2.38
CA GLY A 66 -3.29 4.69 3.76
C GLY A 66 -2.01 4.54 4.59
N GLU A 67 -0.82 4.81 4.05
CA GLU A 67 0.42 4.84 4.83
C GLU A 67 1.41 5.89 4.33
N THR A 68 2.27 6.38 5.22
CA THR A 68 3.32 7.33 4.87
C THR A 68 4.46 7.25 5.88
N ILE A 69 5.68 7.55 5.45
CA ILE A 69 6.87 7.60 6.32
C ILE A 69 7.21 9.06 6.57
N PHE A 70 7.41 9.40 7.85
CA PHE A 70 7.85 10.71 8.28
C PHE A 70 9.28 10.64 8.83
N ASP A 71 10.18 11.41 8.24
CA ASP A 71 11.47 11.74 8.83
C ASP A 71 11.27 12.86 9.85
N VAL A 72 11.64 12.62 11.11
CA VAL A 72 11.56 13.63 12.16
C VAL A 72 12.94 13.80 12.79
N GLY A 73 13.49 15.01 12.68
CA GLY A 73 14.81 15.36 13.21
C GLY A 73 14.70 15.91 14.63
N LEU A 74 15.38 15.27 15.58
CA LEU A 74 15.56 15.74 16.94
C LEU A 74 16.90 16.47 17.06
N GLU A 75 16.86 17.78 17.31
CA GLU A 75 17.93 18.40 18.09
C GLU A 75 17.68 18.05 19.56
N LYS A 76 18.36 17.00 20.02
CA LYS A 76 18.56 16.66 21.45
C LYS A 76 17.35 16.85 22.37
N PHE A 77 16.20 16.23 22.09
CA PHE A 77 15.18 16.03 23.12
C PHE A 77 14.58 14.63 23.04
N SER A 78 14.49 14.00 24.21
CA SER A 78 13.87 12.70 24.47
C SER A 78 12.47 12.60 23.87
N SER A 79 12.19 11.49 23.18
CA SER A 79 10.94 10.72 22.93
C SER A 79 9.52 11.27 23.19
N TYR A 80 9.33 12.37 23.94
CA TYR A 80 8.04 12.86 24.42
C TYR A 80 7.24 13.68 23.39
N GLY A 81 7.86 14.21 22.33
CA GLY A 81 7.17 15.01 21.33
C GLY A 81 6.14 14.25 20.47
N TYR A 82 6.21 12.92 20.43
CA TYR A 82 5.36 12.08 19.57
C TYR A 82 4.09 11.56 20.26
N ALA A 83 4.04 11.64 21.59
CA ALA A 83 2.87 11.23 22.37
C ALA A 83 1.63 12.11 22.05
N SER A 84 1.83 13.31 21.52
CA SER A 84 0.75 14.25 21.17
C SER A 84 0.08 13.93 19.82
N ILE A 85 0.80 13.43 18.81
CA ILE A 85 0.22 12.99 17.53
C ILE A 85 -0.42 11.59 17.66
N SER A 86 0.14 10.76 18.56
CA SER A 86 -0.40 9.45 18.95
C SER A 86 -1.61 9.53 19.90
N SER A 87 -2.10 10.73 20.22
CA SER A 87 -3.23 10.87 21.14
C SER A 87 -4.44 10.11 20.59
N ASN A 88 -5.01 9.25 21.43
CA ASN A 88 -5.84 8.06 21.18
C ASN A 88 -7.09 8.19 20.28
N ASN A 89 -7.29 9.29 19.57
CA ASN A 89 -8.48 9.62 18.80
C ASN A 89 -8.23 9.95 17.31
N SER A 90 -6.98 9.90 16.85
CA SER A 90 -6.66 9.91 15.42
C SER A 90 -6.73 8.46 14.93
N GLY A 91 -7.50 8.18 13.87
CA GLY A 91 -7.72 6.82 13.34
C GLY A 91 -6.48 6.18 12.70
N TRP A 92 -5.27 6.45 13.19
CA TRP A 92 -3.98 6.08 12.63
C TRP A 92 -3.11 5.38 13.69
N SER A 93 -2.15 4.61 13.22
CA SER A 93 -1.12 3.91 13.99
C SER A 93 0.24 4.48 13.63
N VAL A 94 1.12 4.64 14.61
CA VAL A 94 2.46 5.18 14.43
C VAL A 94 3.46 4.17 14.96
N ALA A 95 4.41 3.77 14.12
CA ALA A 95 5.46 2.82 14.46
C ALA A 95 6.83 3.37 14.06
N PRO A 96 7.90 3.11 14.83
CA PRO A 96 9.26 3.44 14.40
C PRO A 96 9.67 2.56 13.21
N ALA A 97 10.12 3.19 12.12
CA ALA A 97 10.52 2.49 10.89
C ALA A 97 12.04 2.27 10.80
N ALA A 98 12.85 3.28 11.15
CA ALA A 98 14.31 3.18 11.19
C ALA A 98 14.94 4.36 11.97
N GLU A 99 16.05 4.12 12.65
CA GLU A 99 16.90 5.19 13.19
C GLU A 99 18.04 5.48 12.19
N LYS A 100 18.08 6.68 11.61
CA LYS A 100 19.24 7.13 10.82
C LYS A 100 20.18 7.92 11.73
N LYS A 101 21.37 7.36 11.96
CA LYS A 101 22.46 8.00 12.72
C LYS A 101 23.48 8.61 11.78
N GLU A 102 23.13 9.72 11.11
CA GLU A 102 24.12 10.59 10.44
C GLU A 102 23.82 12.06 10.80
N GLU A 103 24.79 12.72 11.43
CA GLU A 103 24.90 14.16 11.77
C GLU A 103 23.70 14.91 12.40
N GLY A 104 22.68 14.18 12.82
CA GLY A 104 21.55 14.64 13.62
C GLY A 104 20.66 13.44 13.91
N VAL A 105 20.03 13.36 15.08
CA VAL A 105 19.17 12.22 15.40
C VAL A 105 17.87 12.35 14.61
N THR A 106 17.85 11.84 13.38
CA THR A 106 16.64 11.74 12.54
C THR A 106 16.04 10.35 12.69
N GLY A 107 14.84 10.30 13.27
CA GLY A 107 14.04 9.08 13.37
C GLY A 107 13.01 9.01 12.25
N GLN A 108 12.88 7.84 11.62
CA GLN A 108 11.82 7.54 10.66
C GLN A 108 10.65 6.87 11.36
N TYR A 109 9.44 7.38 11.11
CA TYR A 109 8.20 6.85 11.66
C TYR A 109 7.25 6.48 10.53
N LEU A 110 6.75 5.25 10.57
CA LEU A 110 5.66 4.77 9.73
C LEU A 110 4.34 5.18 10.36
N VAL A 111 3.55 5.96 9.63
CA VAL A 111 2.17 6.30 10.00
C VAL A 111 1.24 5.54 9.07
N ARG A 112 0.37 4.70 9.61
CA ARG A 112 -0.58 3.88 8.86
C ARG A 112 -2.00 4.11 9.36
N ARG A 113 -2.96 4.25 8.44
CA ARG A 113 -4.39 4.31 8.76
C ARG A 113 -4.81 3.02 9.46
N ARG A 114 -5.55 3.12 10.57
CA ARG A 114 -6.20 1.96 11.16
C ARG A 114 -7.31 1.51 10.22
N VAL A 115 -7.20 0.28 9.78
CA VAL A 115 -8.25 -0.40 9.02
C VAL A 115 -9.09 -1.18 10.03
N ASP A 116 -10.38 -1.33 9.76
CA ASP A 116 -11.27 -2.17 10.57
C ASP A 116 -10.78 -3.63 10.55
N GLN A 117 -11.08 -4.40 11.59
CA GLN A 117 -10.54 -5.76 11.80
C GLN A 117 -10.87 -6.77 10.68
N GLN A 118 -11.76 -6.43 9.73
CA GLN A 118 -12.14 -7.29 8.60
C GLN A 118 -11.53 -6.85 7.27
N ASP A 119 -10.80 -5.75 7.23
CA ASP A 119 -10.25 -5.20 5.99
C ASP A 119 -8.75 -4.95 6.13
N PHE A 120 -8.01 -5.08 5.04
CA PHE A 120 -6.56 -4.93 5.01
C PHE A 120 -6.14 -4.11 3.80
N LEU A 121 -5.06 -3.35 3.94
CA LEU A 121 -4.47 -2.66 2.79
C LEU A 121 -3.77 -3.70 1.90
N GLU A 122 -4.28 -3.93 0.70
CA GLU A 122 -3.62 -4.78 -0.30
C GLU A 122 -2.80 -3.93 -1.28
N ILE A 123 -1.56 -4.36 -1.56
CA ILE A 123 -0.77 -3.83 -2.67
C ILE A 123 -0.31 -4.98 -3.55
N ARG A 124 -0.59 -4.90 -4.84
CA ARG A 124 -0.14 -5.89 -5.83
C ARG A 124 1.14 -5.45 -6.52
N VAL A 125 2.19 -6.27 -6.42
CA VAL A 125 3.49 -6.01 -7.02
C VAL A 125 3.81 -7.11 -8.02
N ALA A 126 3.89 -6.75 -9.30
CA ALA A 126 4.33 -7.68 -10.34
C ALA A 126 5.86 -7.72 -10.43
N VAL A 127 6.43 -8.92 -10.47
CA VAL A 127 7.86 -9.12 -10.59
C VAL A 127 8.19 -9.50 -12.03
N VAL A 128 8.86 -8.60 -12.75
CA VAL A 128 9.19 -8.75 -14.19
C VAL A 128 10.70 -8.64 -14.37
N GLY A 129 11.24 -9.35 -15.36
CA GLY A 129 12.69 -9.37 -15.58
C GLY A 129 13.14 -10.55 -16.42
N ASN A 130 14.41 -10.55 -16.81
CA ASN A 130 14.95 -11.60 -17.69
C ASN A 130 15.00 -12.98 -17.01
N VAL A 131 15.17 -14.04 -17.79
CA VAL A 131 15.53 -15.37 -17.27
C VAL A 131 16.80 -15.24 -16.41
N ASP A 132 16.85 -15.97 -15.31
CA ASP A 132 17.98 -16.01 -14.38
C ASP A 132 18.29 -14.71 -13.60
N ALA A 133 17.47 -13.67 -13.72
CA ALA A 133 17.57 -12.44 -12.90
C ALA A 133 17.28 -12.65 -11.39
N GLY A 134 16.94 -13.87 -10.98
CA GLY A 134 16.68 -14.20 -9.57
C GLY A 134 15.29 -13.82 -9.05
N LYS A 135 14.32 -13.49 -9.92
CA LYS A 135 12.93 -13.12 -9.55
C LYS A 135 12.27 -14.04 -8.54
N SER A 136 12.06 -15.29 -8.93
CA SER A 136 11.42 -16.30 -8.07
C SER A 136 12.31 -16.68 -6.88
N THR A 137 13.64 -16.51 -7.00
CA THR A 137 14.54 -16.73 -5.87
C THR A 137 14.37 -15.66 -4.82
N LEU A 138 14.38 -14.37 -5.19
CA LEU A 138 14.14 -13.28 -4.22
C LEU A 138 12.75 -13.42 -3.61
N LEU A 139 11.74 -13.71 -4.43
CA LEU A 139 10.38 -13.87 -3.93
C LEU A 139 10.31 -14.98 -2.88
N GLY A 140 10.94 -16.14 -3.14
CA GLY A 140 10.96 -17.25 -2.20
C GLY A 140 11.63 -16.87 -0.88
N VAL A 141 12.72 -16.11 -0.93
CA VAL A 141 13.41 -15.60 0.27
C VAL A 141 12.52 -14.61 1.04
N LEU A 142 11.86 -13.69 0.34
CA LEU A 142 11.01 -12.67 0.97
C LEU A 142 9.76 -13.26 1.63
N THR A 143 9.11 -14.23 0.99
CA THR A 143 7.82 -14.76 1.45
C THR A 143 7.99 -15.84 2.52
N HIS A 144 9.07 -16.63 2.45
CA HIS A 144 9.33 -17.73 3.39
C HIS A 144 10.36 -17.39 4.47
N GLY A 145 11.12 -16.30 4.34
CA GLY A 145 12.11 -15.86 5.33
C GLY A 145 13.35 -16.75 5.42
N GLU A 146 13.58 -17.61 4.43
CA GLU A 146 14.75 -18.50 4.36
C GLU A 146 15.68 -18.08 3.22
N LEU A 147 16.98 -18.03 3.51
CA LEU A 147 17.98 -17.70 2.51
C LEU A 147 18.13 -18.82 1.48
N ASP A 148 18.31 -18.44 0.22
CA ASP A 148 18.59 -19.40 -0.83
C ASP A 148 20.00 -19.99 -0.66
N ASN A 149 20.15 -21.29 -0.93
CA ASN A 149 21.42 -22.00 -0.82
C ASN A 149 22.28 -21.92 -2.11
N GLY A 150 21.94 -21.01 -3.03
CA GLY A 150 22.58 -20.86 -4.34
C GLY A 150 22.24 -21.96 -5.34
N ARG A 151 21.40 -22.94 -4.96
CA ARG A 151 20.88 -23.99 -5.85
C ARG A 151 19.40 -23.81 -6.17
N GLY A 152 18.81 -22.67 -5.80
CA GLY A 152 17.40 -22.37 -6.02
C GLY A 152 16.46 -23.12 -5.09
N HIS A 153 16.88 -23.42 -3.86
CA HIS A 153 16.01 -23.98 -2.82
C HIS A 153 14.83 -23.05 -2.50
N ALA A 154 15.07 -21.74 -2.44
CA ALA A 154 14.01 -20.77 -2.15
C ALA A 154 12.94 -20.76 -3.24
N ARG A 155 13.33 -20.80 -4.53
CA ARG A 155 12.38 -20.81 -5.66
C ARG A 155 11.63 -22.13 -5.84
N GLN A 156 12.17 -23.25 -5.37
CA GLN A 156 11.51 -24.56 -5.47
C GLN A 156 10.15 -24.58 -4.74
N ARG A 157 9.99 -23.78 -3.68
CA ARG A 157 8.72 -23.65 -2.94
C ARG A 157 7.64 -22.91 -3.73
N LEU A 158 8.04 -22.11 -4.71
CA LEU A 158 7.13 -21.33 -5.54
C LEU A 158 6.67 -22.09 -6.79
N PHE A 159 7.41 -23.14 -7.20
CA PHE A 159 7.05 -23.92 -8.38
C PHE A 159 5.77 -24.71 -8.14
N ARG A 160 4.83 -24.56 -9.07
CA ARG A 160 3.50 -25.17 -8.99
C ARG A 160 3.39 -26.42 -9.85
N HIS A 161 4.25 -26.52 -10.87
CA HIS A 161 4.20 -27.60 -11.84
C HIS A 161 5.49 -28.43 -11.88
N LYS A 162 5.35 -29.72 -12.18
CA LYS A 162 6.48 -30.66 -12.26
C LYS A 162 7.54 -30.22 -13.26
N HIS A 163 7.15 -29.70 -14.42
CA HIS A 163 8.09 -29.23 -15.43
C HIS A 163 8.85 -27.95 -15.00
N GLU A 164 8.34 -27.17 -14.05
CA GLU A 164 9.08 -26.04 -13.46
C GLU A 164 10.18 -26.55 -12.52
N MET A 165 9.90 -27.61 -11.75
CA MET A 165 10.89 -28.28 -10.92
C MET A 165 11.99 -28.96 -11.76
N GLU A 166 11.61 -29.61 -12.87
CA GLU A 166 12.55 -30.28 -13.78
C GLU A 166 13.41 -29.30 -14.58
N SER A 167 12.80 -28.22 -15.11
CA SER A 167 13.51 -27.22 -15.92
C SER A 167 14.20 -26.12 -15.12
N GLY A 168 13.81 -25.93 -13.85
CA GLY A 168 14.25 -24.83 -13.00
C GLY A 168 13.75 -23.45 -13.45
N ARG A 169 12.71 -23.41 -14.30
CA ARG A 169 12.17 -22.17 -14.88
C ARG A 169 10.69 -22.00 -14.52
N THR A 170 10.33 -20.79 -14.11
CA THR A 170 8.94 -20.39 -13.91
C THR A 170 8.25 -20.25 -15.25
N SER A 171 7.13 -20.97 -15.41
CA SER A 171 6.34 -21.04 -16.63
C SER A 171 4.91 -20.53 -16.45
N SER A 172 4.45 -20.49 -15.19
CA SER A 172 3.13 -20.08 -14.75
C SER A 172 3.18 -18.72 -14.03
N VAL A 173 2.02 -18.10 -13.84
CA VAL A 173 1.88 -16.93 -12.96
C VAL A 173 1.69 -17.43 -11.53
N GLY A 174 2.64 -17.09 -10.66
CA GLY A 174 2.56 -17.37 -9.23
C GLY A 174 2.04 -16.17 -8.46
N ASN A 175 1.28 -16.42 -7.40
CA ASN A 175 0.94 -15.40 -6.41
C ASN A 175 1.46 -15.85 -5.06
N ASP A 176 2.14 -14.96 -4.36
CA ASP A 176 2.60 -15.15 -3.00
C ASP A 176 2.33 -13.87 -2.21
N ILE A 177 2.05 -14.01 -0.92
CA ILE A 177 1.69 -12.88 -0.07
C ILE A 177 2.73 -12.64 1.01
N LEU A 178 2.91 -11.38 1.40
CA LEU A 178 3.71 -10.94 2.54
C LEU A 178 2.88 -10.01 3.41
N GLY A 179 2.58 -10.45 4.62
CA GLY A 179 1.77 -9.73 5.58
C GLY A 179 2.59 -8.89 6.56
N PHE A 180 2.05 -7.73 6.91
CA PHE A 180 2.58 -6.80 7.89
C PHE A 180 1.53 -6.47 8.96
N ASP A 181 1.95 -6.46 10.22
CA ASP A 181 1.12 -5.98 11.33
C ASP A 181 1.01 -4.43 11.32
N SER A 182 0.25 -3.86 12.25
CA SER A 182 0.09 -2.41 12.42
C SER A 182 1.38 -1.70 12.83
N MET A 183 2.36 -2.44 13.37
CA MET A 183 3.67 -1.94 13.78
C MET A 183 4.72 -2.05 12.67
N GLY A 184 4.41 -2.69 11.54
CA GLY A 184 5.33 -2.93 10.43
C GLY A 184 6.15 -4.22 10.53
N ASN A 185 5.87 -5.11 11.48
CA ASN A 185 6.54 -6.41 11.56
C ASN A 185 5.94 -7.41 10.57
N VAL A 186 6.79 -8.29 10.06
CA VAL A 186 6.38 -9.38 9.14
C VAL A 186 5.67 -10.50 9.90
N VAL A 187 4.47 -10.88 9.42
CA VAL A 187 3.67 -11.96 10.04
C VAL A 187 3.82 -13.32 9.33
N ASN A 188 4.55 -13.37 8.21
CA ASN A 188 4.86 -14.59 7.45
C ASN A 188 5.80 -15.52 8.23
N LYS A 189 5.27 -16.18 9.25
CA LYS A 189 5.99 -17.19 10.02
C LYS A 189 5.48 -18.56 9.58
N PRO A 190 6.31 -19.38 8.92
CA PRO A 190 5.90 -20.72 8.52
C PRO A 190 5.63 -21.56 9.78
N GLU A 191 4.42 -22.11 9.88
CA GLU A 191 4.05 -23.06 10.91
C GLU A 191 4.11 -24.45 10.25
N HIS A 192 5.03 -25.31 10.68
CA HIS A 192 5.28 -26.64 10.07
C HIS A 192 5.74 -26.63 8.60
N GLY A 193 6.42 -25.57 8.15
CA GLY A 193 7.00 -25.50 6.81
C GLY A 193 6.02 -25.11 5.70
N SER A 194 4.74 -24.89 6.01
CA SER A 194 3.74 -24.33 5.09
C SER A 194 3.28 -22.95 5.54
N LEU A 195 3.16 -22.01 4.59
CA LEU A 195 2.54 -20.71 4.83
C LEU A 195 1.03 -20.82 4.67
N ASP A 196 0.30 -20.41 5.70
CA ASP A 196 -1.16 -20.35 5.67
C ASP A 196 -1.61 -18.92 5.37
N TRP A 197 -2.16 -18.72 4.18
CA TRP A 197 -2.58 -17.40 3.71
C TRP A 197 -3.71 -16.81 4.55
N VAL A 198 -4.60 -17.65 5.09
CA VAL A 198 -5.72 -17.19 5.91
C VAL A 198 -5.20 -16.56 7.20
N LYS A 199 -4.31 -17.25 7.90
CA LYS A 199 -3.67 -16.74 9.12
C LYS A 199 -2.85 -15.48 8.89
N ILE A 200 -2.19 -15.38 7.73
CA ILE A 200 -1.44 -14.18 7.34
C ILE A 200 -2.41 -13.01 7.19
N CYS A 201 -3.49 -13.17 6.42
CA CYS A 201 -4.49 -12.12 6.24
C CYS A 201 -5.16 -11.70 7.56
N GLU A 202 -5.52 -12.64 8.44
CA GLU A 202 -6.14 -12.33 9.74
C GLU A 202 -5.23 -11.53 10.68
N LYS A 203 -3.92 -11.76 10.61
CA LYS A 203 -2.93 -11.08 11.47
C LYS A 203 -2.35 -9.81 10.82
N SER A 204 -2.64 -9.57 9.55
CA SER A 204 -2.06 -8.48 8.77
C SER A 204 -2.97 -7.26 8.78
N SER A 205 -2.40 -6.09 9.05
CA SER A 205 -3.03 -4.81 8.73
C SER A 205 -2.75 -4.38 7.28
N LYS A 206 -1.72 -4.95 6.66
CA LYS A 206 -1.36 -4.74 5.26
C LYS A 206 -0.81 -6.04 4.66
N VAL A 207 -1.23 -6.34 3.43
CA VAL A 207 -0.75 -7.48 2.65
C VAL A 207 -0.14 -6.98 1.35
N ILE A 208 1.07 -7.44 1.05
CA ILE A 208 1.70 -7.26 -0.26
C ILE A 208 1.55 -8.57 -1.02
N THR A 209 0.81 -8.53 -2.12
CA THR A 209 0.64 -9.65 -3.04
C THR A 209 1.67 -9.52 -4.15
N PHE A 210 2.63 -10.43 -4.18
CA PHE A 210 3.61 -10.53 -5.25
C PHE A 210 3.09 -11.44 -6.35
N ILE A 211 3.18 -10.96 -7.59
CA ILE A 211 2.81 -11.70 -8.79
C ILE A 211 4.12 -12.09 -9.49
N ASP A 212 4.52 -13.36 -9.38
CA ASP A 212 5.69 -13.91 -10.05
C ASP A 212 5.37 -14.17 -11.51
N LEU A 213 6.10 -13.50 -12.40
CA LEU A 213 5.90 -13.60 -13.84
C LEU A 213 7.07 -14.31 -14.51
N ALA A 214 6.74 -15.11 -15.52
CA ALA A 214 7.74 -15.86 -16.27
C ALA A 214 8.72 -14.91 -16.98
N GLY A 215 10.02 -15.22 -16.85
CA GLY A 215 11.08 -14.42 -17.49
C GLY A 215 11.43 -14.85 -18.91
N HIS A 216 11.04 -16.05 -19.32
CA HIS A 216 11.42 -16.59 -20.63
C HIS A 216 10.42 -16.16 -21.70
N GLU A 217 10.93 -15.72 -22.85
CA GLU A 217 10.13 -15.33 -24.03
C GLU A 217 9.07 -16.37 -24.46
N ARG A 218 9.33 -17.67 -24.27
CA ARG A 218 8.36 -18.74 -24.57
C ARG A 218 7.07 -18.62 -23.76
N TYR A 219 7.14 -17.98 -22.60
CA TYR A 219 6.03 -17.75 -21.68
C TYR A 219 5.58 -16.28 -21.67
N LEU A 220 6.00 -15.46 -22.65
CA LEU A 220 5.62 -14.05 -22.71
C LEU A 220 4.10 -13.85 -22.71
N LYS A 221 3.35 -14.75 -23.36
CA LYS A 221 1.88 -14.73 -23.33
C LYS A 221 1.33 -14.89 -21.91
N THR A 222 1.94 -15.77 -21.12
CA THR A 222 1.61 -15.97 -19.70
C THR A 222 1.91 -14.71 -18.90
N THR A 223 3.05 -14.06 -19.15
CA THR A 223 3.45 -12.81 -18.49
C THR A 223 2.49 -11.66 -18.81
N VAL A 224 2.12 -11.50 -20.08
CA VAL A 224 1.14 -10.48 -20.51
C VAL A 224 -0.21 -10.74 -19.84
N PHE A 225 -0.67 -12.00 -19.83
CA PHE A 225 -1.90 -12.38 -19.14
C PHE A 225 -1.83 -12.12 -17.63
N GLY A 226 -0.69 -12.39 -16.99
CA GLY A 226 -0.49 -12.12 -15.57
C GLY A 226 -0.56 -10.63 -15.26
N MET A 227 0.10 -9.80 -16.09
CA MET A 227 0.07 -8.33 -15.96
C MET A 227 -1.34 -7.76 -16.15
N THR A 228 -2.07 -8.19 -17.18
CA THR A 228 -3.40 -7.64 -17.46
C THR A 228 -4.49 -8.23 -16.56
N GLY A 229 -4.39 -9.51 -16.20
CA GLY A 229 -5.39 -10.21 -15.39
C GLY A 229 -5.32 -9.86 -13.91
N HIS A 230 -4.12 -9.70 -13.35
CA HIS A 230 -3.96 -9.36 -11.93
C HIS A 230 -3.93 -7.85 -11.66
N ALA A 231 -3.72 -7.03 -12.70
CA ALA A 231 -3.68 -5.56 -12.63
C ALA A 231 -2.82 -5.05 -11.45
N PRO A 232 -1.49 -5.27 -11.49
CA PRO A 232 -0.60 -4.88 -10.40
C PRO A 232 -0.54 -3.37 -10.23
N ASP A 233 -0.40 -2.92 -8.98
CA ASP A 233 -0.20 -1.52 -8.63
C ASP A 233 1.22 -1.05 -8.95
N PHE A 234 2.19 -1.95 -8.79
CA PHE A 234 3.60 -1.67 -8.98
C PHE A 234 4.29 -2.78 -9.79
N GLY A 235 5.31 -2.41 -10.55
CA GLY A 235 6.21 -3.34 -11.22
C GLY A 235 7.59 -3.30 -10.58
N MET A 236 8.08 -4.45 -10.11
CA MET A 236 9.47 -4.66 -9.72
C MET A 236 10.23 -5.22 -10.93
N LEU A 237 11.22 -4.48 -11.42
CA LEU A 237 12.05 -4.88 -12.54
C LEU A 237 13.38 -5.48 -12.04
N MET A 238 13.75 -6.64 -12.57
CA MET A 238 15.00 -7.35 -12.26
C MET A 238 15.81 -7.72 -13.51
#